data_AF-A0A529ZEA1-F1
#
_entry.id   AF-A0A529ZEA1-F1
#
_cell.length_a   1.000
_cell.length_b   1.000
_cell.length_c   1.000
_cell.angle_alpha   90.00
_cell.angle_beta   90.00
_cell.angle_gamma   90.00
#
_symmetry.space_group_name_H-M   'P 1'
#
loop_
_entity.id
_entity.type
_entity.pdbx_description
1 polymer ?
#
loop_
_entity_poly.entity_id
_entity_poly.type
_entity_poly.pdbx_seq_one_letter_code
_entity_poly.pdbx_strand_id
1 'polypeptide(L)' 'MLIGIPSLLGPQFLATLRAMGHGDEIAIVDGNYPAEEQARRLIRADGHHVIPVLDAVL' A
#
# COMPACT_ATOMS: atom_id res chain seq x y z
N MET A 1 1.88 15.94 3.99
CA MET A 1 2.77 15.15 4.86
C MET A 1 2.30 15.29 6.29
N LEU A 2 2.35 14.22 7.08
CA LEU A 2 1.93 14.20 8.49
C LEU A 2 3.14 13.88 9.37
N ILE A 3 3.16 14.40 10.59
CA ILE A 3 4.26 14.17 11.53
C ILE A 3 4.22 12.70 11.97
N GLY A 4 5.36 12.00 11.87
CA GLY A 4 5.50 10.62 12.31
C GLY A 4 4.86 9.56 11.39
N ILE A 5 4.44 9.94 10.18
CA ILE A 5 3.88 9.00 9.18
C ILE A 5 4.75 9.06 7.92
N PRO A 6 5.22 7.92 7.39
CA PRO A 6 5.96 7.89 6.13
C PRO A 6 5.18 8.59 5.01
N SER A 7 5.81 9.53 4.32
CA SER A 7 5.17 10.31 3.25
C SER A 7 4.73 9.46 2.05
N LEU A 8 5.31 8.27 1.92
CA LEU A 8 4.93 7.26 0.93
C LEU A 8 3.50 6.74 1.15
N LEU A 9 3.02 6.72 2.40
CA LEU A 9 1.64 6.37 2.71
C LEU A 9 0.71 7.53 2.36
N GLY A 10 0.36 7.62 1.08
CA GLY A 10 -0.64 8.56 0.59
C GLY A 10 -1.99 8.39 1.30
N PRO A 11 -2.91 9.37 1.19
CA PRO A 11 -4.15 9.38 1.98
C PRO A 11 -5.00 8.12 1.83
N GLN A 12 -5.13 7.60 0.61
CA GLN A 12 -5.91 6.39 0.33
C GLN A 12 -5.25 5.13 0.91
N PHE A 13 -3.92 5.06 0.87
CA PHE A 13 -3.18 3.94 1.44
C PHE A 13 -3.32 3.91 2.96
N LEU A 14 -3.08 5.03 3.61
CA LEU A 14 -3.24 5.17 5.06
C LEU A 14 -4.68 4.85 5.51
N ALA A 15 -5.69 5.34 4.78
CA ALA A 15 -7.09 5.02 5.08
C ALA A 15 -7.43 3.53 4.90
N THR A 16 -6.76 2.84 3.97
CA THR A 16 -6.95 1.40 3.75
C THR A 16 -6.34 0.60 4.89
N LEU A 17 -5.08 0.87 5.24
CA LEU A 17 -4.40 0.23 6.37
C LEU A 17 -5.18 0.41 7.67
N ARG A 18 -5.70 1.62 7.92
CA ARG A 18 -6.47 1.91 9.14
C ARG A 18 -7.84 1.23 9.19
N ALA A 19 -8.39 0.85 8.03
CA ALA A 19 -9.66 0.13 7.94
C ALA A 19 -9.49 -1.41 8.01
N MET A 20 -8.27 -1.92 7.81
CA MET A 20 -7.98 -3.35 7.90
C MET A 20 -8.08 -3.82 9.36
N GLY A 21 -8.76 -4.96 9.55
CA GLY A 21 -8.92 -5.64 10.82
C GLY A 21 -7.96 -6.81 11.00
N HIS A 22 -8.18 -7.57 12.08
CA HIS A 22 -7.42 -8.80 12.31
C HIS A 22 -7.75 -9.85 11.24
N GLY A 23 -6.72 -10.35 10.56
CA GLY A 23 -6.85 -11.35 9.50
C GLY A 23 -7.04 -10.77 8.10
N ASP A 24 -7.14 -9.44 7.96
CA ASP A 24 -7.09 -8.82 6.63
C ASP A 24 -5.67 -8.87 6.06
N GLU A 25 -5.57 -9.15 4.77
CA GLU A 25 -4.31 -9.26 4.05
C GLU A 25 -4.15 -8.14 3.03
N ILE A 26 -2.90 -7.73 2.81
CA ILE A 26 -2.52 -6.78 1.77
C ILE A 26 -1.34 -7.34 0.99
N ALA A 27 -1.43 -7.29 -0.35
CA ALA A 27 -0.35 -7.65 -1.24
C ALA A 27 0.37 -6.39 -1.73
N ILE A 28 1.70 -6.35 -1.54
CA ILE A 28 2.58 -5.37 -2.19
C ILE A 28 3.20 -6.08 -3.39
N VAL A 29 2.89 -5.61 -4.59
CA VAL A 29 3.25 -6.29 -5.84
C VAL A 29 4.09 -5.40 -6.73
N ASP A 30 4.84 -6.01 -7.66
CA ASP A 30 5.64 -5.30 -8.65
C ASP A 30 4.80 -4.87 -9.87
N GLY A 31 5.45 -4.22 -10.84
CA GLY A 31 4.80 -3.77 -12.07
C GLY A 31 4.47 -4.89 -13.07
N ASN A 32 4.89 -6.13 -12.83
CA ASN A 32 4.56 -7.27 -13.70
C ASN A 32 3.29 -8.00 -13.23
N TYR A 33 2.87 -7.78 -11.98
CA TYR A 33 1.67 -8.38 -11.42
C TYR A 33 0.40 -7.79 -12.04
N PRO A 34 -0.61 -8.60 -12.40
CA PRO A 34 -1.87 -8.14 -12.99
C PRO A 34 -2.81 -7.53 -11.93
N ALA A 35 -2.38 -6.43 -11.30
CA ALA A 35 -3.07 -5.84 -10.16
C ALA A 35 -4.45 -5.25 -10.52
N GLU A 36 -4.62 -4.75 -11.74
CA GLU A 36 -5.91 -4.20 -12.20
C GLU A 36 -7.01 -5.25 -12.30
N GLU A 37 -6.67 -6.50 -12.61
CA GLU A 37 -7.62 -7.60 -12.72
C GLU A 37 -7.90 -8.26 -11.36
N GLN A 38 -6.86 -8.46 -10.56
CA GLN A 38 -6.94 -9.32 -9.36
C GLN A 38 -7.20 -8.57 -8.05
N ALA A 39 -6.97 -7.26 -8.00
CA ALA A 39 -7.12 -6.53 -6.75
C ALA A 39 -8.59 -6.37 -6.35
N ARG A 40 -8.94 -6.81 -5.14
CA ARG A 40 -10.22 -6.43 -4.50
C ARG A 40 -10.32 -4.92 -4.29
N ARG A 41 -9.18 -4.29 -3.99
CA ARG A 41 -9.01 -2.84 -3.88
C ARG A 41 -7.62 -2.48 -4.37
N LEU A 42 -7.54 -1.69 -5.43
CA LEU A 42 -6.28 -1.27 -6.02
C LEU A 42 -5.83 0.08 -5.44
N ILE A 43 -4.58 0.15 -5.01
CA ILE A 43 -3.88 1.38 -4.64
C ILE A 43 -2.60 1.39 -5.45
N ARG A 44 -2.40 2.45 -6.26
CA ARG A 44 -1.19 2.56 -7.06
C ARG A 44 -0.09 3.27 -6.30
N ALA A 45 1.10 2.68 -6.30
CA ALA A 45 2.33 3.23 -5.75
C ALA A 45 3.41 3.32 -6.84
N ASP A 46 3.02 3.82 -8.02
CA ASP A 46 3.92 3.90 -9.17
C ASP A 46 5.19 4.70 -8.84
N GLY A 47 6.31 4.29 -9.42
CA GLY A 47 7.61 4.93 -9.20
C GLY A 47 8.26 4.63 -7.85
N HIS A 48 7.65 3.79 -7.00
CA HIS A 48 8.24 3.33 -5.75
C HIS A 48 8.69 1.88 -5.86
N HIS A 49 9.85 1.57 -5.29
CA HIS A 49 10.30 0.18 -5.14
C HIS A 49 9.52 -0.52 -4.01
N VAL A 50 9.37 -1.84 -4.12
CA VAL A 50 8.62 -2.67 -3.16
C VAL A 50 9.16 -2.56 -1.73
N ILE A 51 10.49 -2.52 -1.57
CA ILE A 51 11.12 -2.49 -0.23
C ILE A 51 10.77 -1.20 0.55
N PRO A 52 10.94 0.03 0.00
CA PRO A 52 10.46 1.25 0.64
C PRO A 52 8.96 1.25 0.98
N VAL A 53 8.14 0.59 0.17
CA VAL A 53 6.69 0.46 0.43
C VAL A 53 6.45 -0.45 1.64
N LEU A 54 7.16 -1.58 1.70
CA LEU A 54 7.10 -2.49 2.83
C LEU A 54 7.57 -1.83 4.13
N ASP A 55 8.69 -1.11 4.10
CA ASP A 55 9.23 -0.38 5.25
C ASP A 55 8.29 0.73 5.73
N ALA A 56 7.46 1.29 4.85
CA ALA A 56 6.47 2.29 5.24
C ALA A 56 5.23 1.67 5.92
N VAL A 57 4.96 0.39 5.69
CA VAL A 57 3.81 -0.35 6.26
C VAL A 57 4.12 -0.95 7.62
N LEU A 58 5.36 -1.42 7.83
CA LEU A 58 5.84 -2.04 9.08
C LEU A 58 6.29 -1.00 10.12
#